data_AF-A0A7S4FF55-F1
#
_entry.id   AF-A0A7S4FF55-F1
#
_cell.length_a   1.000
_cell.length_b   1.000
_cell.length_c   1.000
_cell.angle_alpha   90.00
_cell.angle_beta   90.00
_cell.angle_gamma   90.00
#
_symmetry.space_group_name_H-M   'P 1'
#
loop_
_entity.id
_entity.type
_entity.pdbx_description
1 polymer ?
#
loop_
_entity_poly.entity_id
_entity_poly.type
_entity_poly.pdbx_seq_one_letter_code
_entity_poly.pdbx_strand_id
1 'polypeptide(L)'
;PDGTLNILHTCAKAPSVRKVIITSSTAAVVGIDRPAGHVWSENDWSDVDRLKRRHAWYPLCKTKQEHAAWRFMGVTMPRPQFKLISVNPCLTVGPMLQKQLNSSQEYLLQYLTGQHTTIPCTAMSLVDVRDVACAHLRCMDSDVAAGRYLCVGGSVTADHLCAMLRRLAPECPIPHQRAEATSEPPLRYDTTKSSELGITTRSLVDTLADAVANLRAGGYLKQFEGAEAAQDAQIGALYSQRPEYLQRDVSNTLVTESELKDLFATFDVNGNGCISKAEFRKFFAGLDENMGLPEDQGRVADILKTYNMFGDGHLVFEEFAILMLKVAAW
;
A
#
# COMPACT_ATOMS: atom_id res chain seq x y z
N PRO A 1 -24.82 4.88 12.55
CA PRO A 1 -24.69 3.78 13.53
C PRO A 1 -25.90 2.83 13.50
N ASP A 2 -27.09 3.40 13.32
CA ASP A 2 -28.37 2.68 13.37
C ASP A 2 -28.45 1.51 12.39
N GLY A 3 -27.91 1.66 11.17
CA GLY A 3 -27.83 0.55 10.21
C GLY A 3 -27.05 -0.66 10.73
N THR A 4 -25.87 -0.43 11.32
CA THR A 4 -25.05 -1.50 11.92
C THR A 4 -25.78 -2.19 13.07
N LEU A 5 -26.40 -1.41 13.97
CA LEU A 5 -27.12 -1.95 15.12
C LEU A 5 -28.35 -2.76 14.69
N ASN A 6 -29.10 -2.31 13.69
CA ASN A 6 -30.26 -3.04 13.17
C ASN A 6 -29.88 -4.43 12.65
N ILE A 7 -28.77 -4.54 11.93
CA ILE A 7 -28.24 -5.82 11.46
C ILE A 7 -27.84 -6.70 12.65
N LEU A 8 -27.09 -6.17 13.63
CA LEU A 8 -26.66 -6.94 14.81
C LEU A 8 -27.84 -7.44 15.66
N HIS A 9 -28.85 -6.60 15.87
CA HIS A 9 -30.09 -7.00 16.53
C HIS A 9 -30.82 -8.11 15.77
N THR A 10 -30.79 -8.07 14.43
CA THR A 10 -31.41 -9.10 13.59
C THR A 10 -30.62 -10.41 13.67
N CYS A 11 -29.30 -10.35 13.57
CA CYS A 11 -28.41 -11.51 13.75
C CYS A 11 -28.57 -12.14 15.15
N ALA A 12 -28.76 -11.33 16.20
CA ALA A 12 -28.93 -11.84 17.56
C ALA A 12 -30.24 -12.62 17.75
N LYS A 13 -31.25 -12.36 16.92
CA LYS A 13 -32.52 -13.10 16.90
C LYS A 13 -32.46 -14.37 16.05
N ALA A 14 -31.38 -14.59 15.30
CA ALA A 14 -31.24 -15.69 14.36
C ALA A 14 -30.25 -16.76 14.89
N PRO A 15 -30.74 -17.90 15.43
CA PRO A 15 -29.89 -18.91 16.05
C PRO A 15 -28.91 -19.59 15.09
N SER A 16 -29.12 -19.46 13.78
CA SER A 16 -28.22 -19.98 12.75
C SER A 16 -26.97 -19.12 12.52
N VAL A 17 -26.96 -17.85 12.96
CA VAL A 17 -25.83 -16.93 12.75
C VAL A 17 -24.75 -17.22 13.78
N ARG A 18 -23.56 -17.60 13.30
CA ARG A 18 -22.39 -17.96 14.15
C ARG A 18 -21.30 -16.89 14.18
N LYS A 19 -21.13 -16.14 13.09
CA LYS A 19 -20.15 -15.07 12.96
C LYS A 19 -20.78 -13.90 12.22
N VAL A 20 -20.48 -12.69 12.66
CA VAL A 20 -20.80 -11.44 11.97
C VAL A 20 -19.48 -10.71 11.76
N ILE A 21 -19.19 -10.40 10.49
CA ILE A 21 -17.99 -9.66 10.10
C ILE A 21 -18.43 -8.27 9.66
N ILE A 22 -17.91 -7.24 10.31
CA ILE A 22 -18.16 -5.85 9.93
C ILE A 22 -16.97 -5.29 9.17
N THR A 23 -17.25 -4.60 8.06
CA THR A 23 -16.24 -3.84 7.32
C THR A 23 -16.12 -2.44 7.91
N SER A 24 -15.19 -2.28 8.84
CA SER A 24 -14.81 -0.99 9.39
C SER A 24 -13.82 -0.29 8.45
N SER A 25 -12.80 0.40 8.97
CA SER A 25 -11.75 1.07 8.21
C SER A 25 -10.56 1.39 9.11
N THR A 26 -9.37 1.55 8.54
CA THR A 26 -8.25 2.20 9.23
C THR A 26 -8.58 3.62 9.67
N ALA A 27 -9.59 4.28 9.08
CA ALA A 27 -10.12 5.56 9.56
C ALA A 27 -10.71 5.50 10.98
N ALA A 28 -11.07 4.31 11.48
CA ALA A 28 -11.45 4.07 12.87
C ALA A 28 -10.27 3.76 13.81
N VAL A 29 -9.04 3.80 13.26
CA VAL A 29 -7.78 3.47 13.95
C VAL A 29 -6.90 4.72 14.03
N VAL A 30 -6.66 5.40 12.90
CA VAL A 30 -5.63 6.46 12.76
C VAL A 30 -6.10 7.88 13.12
N GLY A 31 -7.31 8.04 13.66
CA GLY A 31 -7.95 9.34 13.90
C GLY A 31 -7.56 10.03 15.21
N ILE A 32 -6.40 9.71 15.78
CA ILE A 32 -5.83 10.31 16.99
C ILE A 32 -4.47 10.94 16.72
N ASP A 33 -4.06 11.89 17.56
CA ASP A 33 -2.70 12.41 17.51
C ASP A 33 -1.77 11.43 18.25
N ARG A 34 -0.73 10.97 17.56
CA ARG A 34 0.32 10.08 18.09
C ARG A 34 1.69 10.69 17.81
N PRO A 35 2.72 10.35 18.60
CA PRO A 35 4.09 10.72 18.28
C PRO A 35 4.48 10.27 16.87
N ALA A 36 5.38 11.03 16.24
CA ALA A 36 5.97 10.63 14.96
C ALA A 36 6.59 9.24 15.08
N GLY A 37 6.37 8.38 14.08
CA GLY A 37 6.87 7.01 14.06
C GLY A 37 6.02 5.98 14.82
N HIS A 38 4.86 6.36 15.39
CA HIS A 38 3.92 5.42 15.99
C HIS A 38 3.53 4.31 15.00
N VAL A 39 3.55 3.06 15.47
CA VAL A 39 3.12 1.89 14.71
C VAL A 39 1.68 1.56 15.09
N TRP A 40 0.77 1.74 14.15
CA TRP A 40 -0.67 1.57 14.35
C TRP A 40 -1.04 0.08 14.42
N SER A 41 -1.85 -0.30 15.41
CA SER A 41 -2.32 -1.67 15.59
C SER A 41 -3.85 -1.73 15.74
N GLU A 42 -4.40 -2.93 15.84
CA GLU A 42 -5.80 -3.18 16.17
C GLU A 42 -6.23 -2.62 17.53
N ASN A 43 -5.29 -2.26 18.40
CA ASN A 43 -5.59 -1.67 19.71
C ASN A 43 -5.86 -0.16 19.63
N ASP A 44 -5.46 0.49 18.53
CA ASP A 44 -5.65 1.93 18.34
C ASP A 44 -7.08 2.27 17.89
N TRP A 45 -7.63 3.35 18.45
CA TRP A 45 -8.96 3.84 18.14
C TRP A 45 -8.93 5.33 17.84
N SER A 46 -9.62 5.73 16.78
CA SER A 46 -9.83 7.14 16.45
C SER A 46 -10.62 7.87 17.55
N ASP A 47 -10.29 9.15 17.79
CA ASP A 47 -11.02 10.00 18.73
C ASP A 47 -12.22 10.64 18.04
N VAL A 48 -13.42 10.26 18.49
CA VAL A 48 -14.71 10.73 17.97
C VAL A 48 -14.86 12.25 18.09
N ASP A 49 -14.44 12.85 19.19
CA ASP A 49 -14.59 14.29 19.41
C ASP A 49 -13.59 15.07 18.57
N ARG A 50 -12.36 14.58 18.43
CA ARG A 50 -11.37 15.14 17.49
C ARG A 50 -11.87 15.09 16.05
N LEU A 51 -12.34 13.94 15.60
CA LEU A 51 -12.88 13.77 14.25
C LEU A 51 -14.08 14.69 13.99
N LYS A 52 -14.94 14.88 14.99
CA LYS A 52 -16.06 15.83 14.92
C LYS A 52 -15.57 17.27 14.81
N ARG A 53 -14.60 17.70 15.62
CA ARG A 53 -14.01 19.06 15.56
C ARG A 53 -13.35 19.36 14.22
N ARG A 54 -12.72 18.36 13.60
CA ARG A 54 -12.07 18.48 12.27
C ARG A 54 -13.04 18.31 11.09
N HIS A 55 -14.34 18.13 11.34
CA HIS A 55 -15.35 17.83 10.31
C HIS A 55 -14.99 16.60 9.44
N ALA A 56 -14.23 15.65 10.00
CA ALA A 56 -13.82 14.42 9.34
C ALA A 56 -14.96 13.38 9.40
N TRP A 57 -16.04 13.65 8.67
CA TRP A 57 -17.31 12.94 8.79
C TRP A 57 -17.24 11.45 8.44
N TYR A 58 -16.49 11.08 7.40
CA TYR A 58 -16.33 9.67 7.04
C TYR A 58 -15.60 8.86 8.14
N PRO A 59 -14.39 9.27 8.59
CA PRO A 59 -13.74 8.64 9.74
C PRO A 59 -14.64 8.62 10.99
N LEU A 60 -15.36 9.72 11.26
CA LEU A 60 -16.27 9.79 12.40
C LEU A 60 -17.37 8.72 12.31
N CYS A 61 -17.99 8.58 11.13
CA CYS A 61 -19.03 7.60 10.88
C CYS A 61 -18.52 6.17 11.05
N LYS A 62 -17.35 5.84 10.48
CA LYS A 62 -16.74 4.50 10.62
C LYS A 62 -16.38 4.19 12.07
N THR A 63 -15.76 5.14 12.77
CA THR A 63 -15.41 5.02 14.19
C THR A 63 -16.65 4.76 15.06
N LYS A 64 -17.72 5.55 14.87
CA LYS A 64 -18.97 5.38 15.63
C LYS A 64 -19.68 4.06 15.32
N GLN A 65 -19.66 3.60 14.07
CA GLN A 65 -20.27 2.32 13.69
C GLN A 65 -19.56 1.15 14.37
N GLU A 66 -18.23 1.15 14.36
CA GLU A 66 -17.44 0.08 14.97
C GLU A 66 -17.58 0.10 16.50
N HIS A 67 -17.50 1.27 17.14
CA HIS A 67 -17.77 1.38 18.59
C HIS A 67 -19.18 0.90 18.95
N ALA A 68 -20.20 1.25 18.16
CA ALA A 68 -21.57 0.81 18.42
C ALA A 68 -21.69 -0.72 18.33
N ALA A 69 -21.01 -1.35 17.36
CA ALA A 69 -20.99 -2.80 17.21
C ALA A 69 -20.33 -3.50 18.41
N TRP A 70 -19.16 -3.02 18.86
CA TRP A 70 -18.49 -3.60 20.03
C TRP A 70 -19.25 -3.32 21.33
N ARG A 71 -19.84 -2.13 21.48
CA ARG A 71 -20.71 -1.83 22.62
C ARG A 71 -21.93 -2.75 22.66
N PHE A 72 -22.57 -2.99 21.53
CA PHE A 72 -23.68 -3.95 21.41
C PHE A 72 -23.30 -5.32 21.99
N MET A 73 -22.15 -5.87 21.59
CA MET A 73 -21.67 -7.15 22.12
C MET A 73 -21.46 -7.15 23.64
N GLY A 74 -21.06 -6.01 24.21
CA GLY A 74 -20.80 -5.87 25.65
C GLY A 74 -22.03 -5.63 26.52
N VAL A 75 -23.08 -5.00 25.98
CA VAL A 75 -24.26 -4.57 26.77
C VAL A 75 -25.54 -5.36 26.48
N THR A 76 -25.60 -6.12 25.37
CA THR A 76 -26.80 -6.88 25.01
C THR A 76 -26.92 -8.18 25.82
N MET A 77 -28.10 -8.39 26.41
CA MET A 77 -28.43 -9.57 27.21
C MET A 77 -29.71 -10.26 26.67
N PRO A 78 -29.74 -11.61 26.54
CA PRO A 78 -28.59 -12.52 26.70
C PRO A 78 -27.48 -12.20 25.69
N ARG A 79 -26.23 -12.58 26.00
CA ARG A 79 -25.09 -12.30 25.13
C ARG A 79 -25.37 -12.85 23.72
N PRO A 80 -25.08 -12.08 22.66
CA PRO A 80 -25.25 -12.60 21.31
C PRO A 80 -24.43 -13.88 21.11
N GLN A 81 -25.06 -14.89 20.51
CA GLN A 81 -24.44 -16.19 20.27
C GLN A 81 -23.38 -16.18 19.15
N PHE A 82 -23.40 -15.17 18.29
CA PHE A 82 -22.43 -15.02 17.21
C PHE A 82 -21.14 -14.34 17.69
N LYS A 83 -20.01 -14.68 17.07
CA LYS A 83 -18.76 -13.91 17.22
C LYS A 83 -18.82 -12.66 16.35
N LEU A 84 -18.43 -11.51 16.90
CA LEU A 84 -18.23 -10.28 16.12
C LEU A 84 -16.76 -10.16 15.76
N ILE A 85 -16.48 -9.90 14.48
CA ILE A 85 -15.13 -9.64 13.95
C ILE A 85 -15.19 -8.35 13.14
N SER A 86 -14.17 -7.49 13.25
CA SER A 86 -14.01 -6.31 12.41
C SER A 86 -12.82 -6.46 11.47
N VAL A 87 -13.04 -6.18 10.18
CA VAL A 87 -11.95 -6.00 9.22
C VAL A 87 -11.82 -4.50 8.96
N ASN A 88 -10.61 -3.97 9.12
CA ASN A 88 -10.28 -2.55 9.03
C ASN A 88 -9.36 -2.31 7.82
N PRO A 89 -9.92 -2.23 6.59
CA PRO A 89 -9.13 -1.94 5.41
C PRO A 89 -8.75 -0.46 5.32
N CYS A 90 -7.62 -0.18 4.65
CA CYS A 90 -7.27 1.16 4.19
C CYS A 90 -7.88 1.47 2.82
N LEU A 91 -7.37 2.47 2.08
CA LEU A 91 -7.92 2.86 0.80
C LEU A 91 -7.92 1.66 -0.15
N THR A 92 -9.13 1.17 -0.45
CA THR A 92 -9.29 -0.08 -1.19
C THR A 92 -9.38 0.22 -2.68
N VAL A 93 -8.40 -0.26 -3.45
CA VAL A 93 -8.32 -0.07 -4.91
C VAL A 93 -8.09 -1.41 -5.60
N GLY A 94 -8.18 -1.47 -6.92
CA GLY A 94 -8.03 -2.71 -7.69
C GLY A 94 -9.14 -2.89 -8.73
N PRO A 95 -9.30 -4.07 -9.33
CA PRO A 95 -10.29 -4.27 -10.38
C PRO A 95 -11.72 -4.24 -9.82
N MET A 96 -12.57 -3.39 -10.37
CA MET A 96 -13.99 -3.31 -10.03
C MET A 96 -14.81 -4.33 -10.84
N LEU A 97 -15.77 -4.99 -10.18
CA LEU A 97 -16.78 -5.80 -10.85
C LEU A 97 -18.02 -4.98 -11.24
N GLN A 98 -18.33 -3.95 -10.46
CA GLN A 98 -19.43 -3.05 -10.73
C GLN A 98 -19.06 -2.06 -11.85
N LYS A 99 -20.07 -1.60 -12.60
CA LYS A 99 -19.87 -0.63 -13.69
C LYS A 99 -19.62 0.79 -13.20
N GLN A 100 -20.21 1.18 -12.08
CA GLN A 100 -20.14 2.56 -11.55
C GLN A 100 -18.91 2.74 -10.65
N LEU A 101 -18.28 3.90 -10.72
CA LEU A 101 -17.19 4.26 -9.80
C LEU A 101 -17.70 4.29 -8.36
N ASN A 102 -16.89 3.75 -7.46
CA ASN A 102 -17.03 3.99 -6.03
C ASN A 102 -16.05 5.09 -5.60
N SER A 103 -16.22 5.60 -4.38
CA SER A 103 -15.44 6.75 -3.91
C SER A 103 -13.93 6.52 -3.85
N SER A 104 -13.45 5.30 -3.58
CA SER A 104 -12.01 5.03 -3.53
C SER A 104 -11.37 5.01 -4.92
N GLN A 105 -12.10 4.49 -5.90
CA GLN A 105 -11.69 4.45 -7.31
C GLN A 105 -11.80 5.83 -7.96
N GLU A 106 -12.81 6.60 -7.59
CA GLU A 106 -12.94 8.00 -7.97
C GLU A 106 -11.76 8.83 -7.45
N TYR A 107 -11.34 8.60 -6.21
CA TYR A 107 -10.14 9.25 -5.65
C TYR A 107 -8.87 8.91 -6.44
N LEU A 108 -8.67 7.64 -6.83
CA LEU A 108 -7.57 7.25 -7.72
C LEU A 108 -7.68 7.94 -9.10
N LEU A 109 -8.89 7.98 -9.67
CA LEU A 109 -9.17 8.60 -10.96
C LEU A 109 -8.90 10.13 -10.95
N GLN A 110 -9.07 10.81 -9.82
CA GLN A 110 -8.76 12.24 -9.69
C GLN A 110 -7.28 12.53 -9.95
N TYR A 111 -6.35 11.63 -9.59
CA TYR A 111 -4.94 11.77 -9.95
C TYR A 111 -4.71 11.53 -11.44
N LEU A 112 -5.35 10.51 -12.01
CA LEU A 112 -5.20 10.14 -13.41
C LEU A 112 -5.84 11.16 -14.35
N THR A 113 -6.86 11.89 -13.92
CA THR A 113 -7.56 12.88 -14.77
C THR A 113 -7.05 14.31 -14.57
N GLY A 114 -6.02 14.51 -13.73
CA GLY A 114 -5.43 15.83 -13.47
C GLY A 114 -6.32 16.76 -12.64
N GLN A 115 -7.34 16.23 -11.95
CA GLN A 115 -8.12 17.01 -10.97
C GLN A 115 -7.26 17.42 -9.78
N HIS A 116 -6.27 16.59 -9.42
CA HIS A 116 -5.17 17.00 -8.55
C HIS A 116 -4.12 17.75 -9.36
N THR A 117 -4.07 19.08 -9.23
CA THR A 117 -3.09 19.93 -9.92
C THR A 117 -1.73 19.97 -9.23
N THR A 118 -1.66 19.55 -7.97
CA THR A 118 -0.43 19.44 -7.16
C THR A 118 -0.41 18.12 -6.41
N ILE A 119 0.79 17.60 -6.12
CA ILE A 119 0.99 16.44 -5.26
C ILE A 119 0.81 16.89 -3.80
N PRO A 120 -0.18 16.36 -3.07
CA PRO A 120 -0.38 16.73 -1.66
C PRO A 120 0.75 16.18 -0.80
N CYS A 121 1.13 16.90 0.26
CA CYS A 121 2.19 16.48 1.19
C CYS A 121 1.69 15.46 2.23
N THR A 122 0.96 14.44 1.79
CA THR A 122 0.28 13.45 2.64
C THR A 122 0.75 12.03 2.35
N ALA A 123 0.66 11.14 3.35
CA ALA A 123 0.81 9.71 3.16
C ALA A 123 -0.53 9.03 2.87
N MET A 124 -0.50 7.92 2.13
CA MET A 124 -1.66 7.12 1.79
C MET A 124 -1.39 5.63 1.96
N SER A 125 -2.34 4.96 2.61
CA SER A 125 -2.31 3.51 2.80
C SER A 125 -3.30 2.85 1.86
N LEU A 126 -2.83 1.89 1.06
CA LEU A 126 -3.59 1.23 -0.01
C LEU A 126 -3.66 -0.28 0.23
N VAL A 127 -4.74 -0.90 -0.24
CA VAL A 127 -4.93 -2.35 -0.20
C VAL A 127 -5.75 -2.80 -1.41
N ASP A 128 -5.45 -3.98 -1.93
CA ASP A 128 -6.21 -4.58 -3.03
C ASP A 128 -7.62 -4.98 -2.58
N VAL A 129 -8.63 -4.68 -3.40
CA VAL A 129 -10.02 -5.10 -3.16
C VAL A 129 -10.18 -6.61 -3.03
N ARG A 130 -9.36 -7.40 -3.75
CA ARG A 130 -9.37 -8.87 -3.67
C ARG A 130 -8.79 -9.33 -2.33
N ASP A 131 -7.79 -8.64 -1.81
CA ASP A 131 -7.21 -8.96 -0.49
C ASP A 131 -8.18 -8.61 0.64
N VAL A 132 -8.92 -7.51 0.51
CA VAL A 132 -10.01 -7.19 1.44
C VAL A 132 -11.08 -8.30 1.41
N ALA A 133 -11.48 -8.78 0.23
CA ALA A 133 -12.43 -9.89 0.11
C ALA A 133 -11.88 -11.18 0.73
N CYS A 134 -10.62 -11.53 0.44
CA CYS A 134 -9.94 -12.67 1.05
C CYS A 134 -9.85 -12.53 2.58
N ALA A 135 -9.57 -11.34 3.12
CA ALA A 135 -9.53 -11.09 4.55
C ALA A 135 -10.87 -11.38 5.24
N HIS A 136 -11.99 -10.99 4.60
CA HIS A 136 -13.33 -11.31 5.11
C HIS A 136 -13.58 -12.83 5.09
N LEU A 137 -13.18 -13.53 4.03
CA LEU A 137 -13.30 -14.99 3.96
C LEU A 137 -12.44 -15.68 5.02
N ARG A 138 -11.19 -15.27 5.21
CA ARG A 138 -10.31 -15.80 6.27
C ARG A 138 -10.91 -15.63 7.66
N CYS A 139 -11.49 -14.47 7.94
CA CYS A 139 -12.20 -14.22 9.19
C CYS A 139 -13.46 -15.09 9.34
N MET A 140 -14.16 -15.38 8.23
CA MET A 140 -15.34 -16.23 8.23
C MET A 140 -14.99 -17.69 8.50
N ASP A 141 -13.96 -18.21 7.84
CA ASP A 141 -13.58 -19.62 7.87
C ASP A 141 -12.79 -19.98 9.14
N SER A 142 -12.04 -19.03 9.71
CA SER A 142 -11.19 -19.30 10.87
C SER A 142 -11.98 -19.33 12.18
N ASP A 143 -11.86 -20.43 12.94
CA ASP A 143 -12.49 -20.57 14.25
C ASP A 143 -11.81 -19.74 15.35
N VAL A 144 -10.54 -19.39 15.15
CA VAL A 144 -9.75 -18.57 16.07
C VAL A 144 -9.85 -17.07 15.80
N ALA A 145 -10.45 -16.67 14.66
CA ALA A 145 -10.63 -15.26 14.34
C ALA A 145 -11.46 -14.53 15.41
N ALA A 146 -10.89 -13.46 15.98
CA ALA A 146 -11.52 -12.68 17.04
C ALA A 146 -11.02 -11.23 17.06
N GLY A 147 -11.91 -10.31 17.42
CA GLY A 147 -11.56 -8.90 17.55
C GLY A 147 -11.50 -8.18 16.21
N ARG A 148 -10.53 -7.27 16.07
CA ARG A 148 -10.30 -6.45 14.88
C ARG A 148 -9.12 -7.04 14.08
N TYR A 149 -9.04 -6.73 12.79
CA TYR A 149 -7.94 -7.11 11.89
C TYR A 149 -7.64 -5.96 10.93
N LEU A 150 -6.42 -5.47 10.92
CA LEU A 150 -5.96 -4.49 9.93
C LEU A 150 -5.75 -5.16 8.58
N CYS A 151 -6.28 -4.59 7.51
CA CYS A 151 -6.07 -5.07 6.14
C CYS A 151 -5.43 -3.94 5.32
N VAL A 152 -4.10 -3.91 5.34
CA VAL A 152 -3.28 -2.85 4.76
C VAL A 152 -2.21 -3.47 3.88
N GLY A 153 -2.19 -3.12 2.59
CA GLY A 153 -1.19 -3.63 1.64
C GLY A 153 0.12 -2.84 1.65
N GLY A 154 0.06 -1.57 2.04
CA GLY A 154 1.24 -0.73 2.24
C GLY A 154 0.87 0.73 2.43
N SER A 155 1.83 1.55 2.87
CA SER A 155 1.69 3.00 2.97
C SER A 155 2.80 3.69 2.20
N VAL A 156 2.46 4.70 1.41
CA VAL A 156 3.38 5.46 0.56
C VAL A 156 3.08 6.95 0.64
N THR A 157 4.07 7.78 0.34
CA THR A 157 3.85 9.22 0.14
C THR A 157 3.03 9.44 -1.14
N ALA A 158 2.31 10.56 -1.22
CA ALA A 158 1.62 10.93 -2.45
C ALA A 158 2.60 11.08 -3.65
N ASP A 159 3.85 11.46 -3.38
CA ASP A 159 4.92 11.50 -4.37
C ASP A 159 5.20 10.13 -4.99
N HIS A 160 5.39 9.11 -4.14
CA HIS A 160 5.60 7.74 -4.61
C HIS A 160 4.36 7.21 -5.32
N LEU A 161 3.15 7.55 -4.85
CA LEU A 161 1.92 7.20 -5.58
C LEU A 161 1.92 7.82 -6.98
N CYS A 162 2.17 9.13 -7.10
CA CYS A 162 2.19 9.82 -8.39
C CYS A 162 3.29 9.28 -9.32
N ALA A 163 4.45 8.91 -8.77
CA ALA A 163 5.52 8.26 -9.53
C ALA A 163 5.09 6.89 -10.08
N MET A 164 4.45 6.05 -9.27
CA MET A 164 3.89 4.77 -9.72
C MET A 164 2.81 4.97 -10.80
N LEU A 165 1.89 5.92 -10.60
CA LEU A 165 0.84 6.18 -11.58
C LEU A 165 1.39 6.69 -12.92
N ARG A 166 2.40 7.56 -12.91
CA ARG A 166 3.03 8.08 -14.15
C ARG A 166 3.67 6.96 -14.98
N ARG A 167 4.14 5.89 -14.34
CA ARG A 167 4.64 4.72 -15.05
C ARG A 167 3.53 3.84 -15.61
N LEU A 168 2.42 3.71 -14.89
CA LEU A 168 1.30 2.83 -15.25
C LEU A 168 0.35 3.47 -16.28
N ALA A 169 0.31 4.80 -16.31
CA ALA A 169 -0.51 5.60 -17.20
C ALA A 169 0.24 6.89 -17.60
N PRO A 170 1.33 6.79 -18.40
CA PRO A 170 2.11 7.94 -18.84
C PRO A 170 1.30 8.94 -19.69
N GLU A 171 0.21 8.48 -20.30
CA GLU A 171 -0.72 9.30 -21.08
C GLU A 171 -1.55 10.27 -20.22
N CYS A 172 -1.65 9.99 -18.91
CA CYS A 172 -2.51 10.72 -17.99
C CYS A 172 -1.81 11.96 -17.41
N PRO A 173 -2.52 13.10 -17.22
CA PRO A 173 -1.99 14.34 -16.66
C PRO A 173 -1.82 14.29 -15.13
N ILE A 174 -0.99 13.36 -14.65
CA ILE A 174 -0.71 13.18 -13.22
C ILE A 174 0.21 14.32 -12.74
N PRO A 175 -0.04 14.94 -11.57
CA PRO A 175 0.73 16.08 -11.10
C PRO A 175 2.21 15.75 -10.87
N HIS A 176 3.08 16.71 -11.20
CA HIS A 176 4.53 16.64 -10.97
C HIS A 176 5.01 17.57 -9.85
N GLN A 177 4.28 18.66 -9.60
CA GLN A 177 4.68 19.68 -8.64
C GLN A 177 4.10 19.36 -7.27
N ARG A 178 4.97 19.32 -6.26
CA ARG A 178 4.56 19.20 -4.86
C ARG A 178 3.90 20.48 -4.38
N ALA A 179 2.93 20.35 -3.49
CA ALA A 179 2.47 21.47 -2.69
C ALA A 179 3.62 22.00 -1.80
N GLU A 180 3.61 23.29 -1.48
CA GLU A 180 4.58 23.89 -0.55
C GLU A 180 4.23 23.55 0.90
N ALA A 181 4.56 22.33 1.33
CA ALA A 181 4.42 21.87 2.71
C ALA A 181 5.42 20.75 3.03
N THR A 182 5.59 20.48 4.33
CA THR A 182 6.40 19.34 4.81
C THR A 182 5.66 18.03 4.49
N SER A 183 6.35 17.07 3.87
CA SER A 183 5.78 15.76 3.55
C SER A 183 5.52 14.94 4.81
N GLU A 184 4.31 14.41 4.96
CA GLU A 184 3.99 13.43 5.99
C GLU A 184 4.64 12.07 5.64
N PRO A 185 5.37 11.44 6.59
CA PRO A 185 5.96 10.14 6.34
C PRO A 185 4.88 9.05 6.21
N PRO A 186 5.16 7.97 5.47
CA PRO A 186 4.28 6.80 5.41
C PRO A 186 3.87 6.29 6.80
N LEU A 187 2.61 5.87 6.92
CA LEU A 187 2.11 5.31 8.17
C LEU A 187 2.62 3.88 8.33
N ARG A 188 3.05 3.55 9.55
CA ARG A 188 3.50 2.20 9.93
C ARG A 188 2.36 1.46 10.61
N TYR A 189 2.15 0.20 10.24
CA TYR A 189 1.12 -0.65 10.82
C TYR A 189 1.76 -1.93 11.34
N ASP A 190 1.29 -2.40 12.48
CA ASP A 190 1.51 -3.77 12.93
C ASP A 190 0.38 -4.63 12.37
N THR A 191 0.69 -5.40 11.33
CA THR A 191 -0.25 -6.34 10.69
C THR A 191 0.03 -7.79 11.08
N THR A 192 0.84 -8.03 12.12
CA THR A 192 1.26 -9.37 12.54
C THR A 192 0.05 -10.27 12.78
N LYS A 193 -0.95 -9.78 13.52
CA LYS A 193 -2.19 -10.50 13.81
C LYS A 193 -2.95 -10.92 12.54
N SER A 194 -3.01 -10.04 11.54
CA SER A 194 -3.64 -10.34 10.25
C SER A 194 -2.85 -11.39 9.48
N SER A 195 -1.52 -11.28 9.46
CA SER A 195 -0.64 -12.24 8.79
C SER A 195 -0.71 -13.64 9.42
N GLU A 196 -0.79 -13.74 10.75
CA GLU A 196 -0.98 -15.00 11.48
C GLU A 196 -2.32 -15.68 11.16
N LEU A 197 -3.35 -14.91 10.81
CA LEU A 197 -4.63 -15.44 10.33
C LEU A 197 -4.58 -15.87 8.84
N GLY A 198 -3.45 -15.66 8.16
CA GLY A 198 -3.30 -15.92 6.72
C GLY A 198 -3.91 -14.84 5.83
N ILE A 199 -4.09 -13.62 6.35
CA ILE A 199 -4.41 -12.45 5.53
C ILE A 199 -3.11 -11.97 4.90
N THR A 200 -3.00 -12.15 3.59
CA THR A 200 -1.87 -11.73 2.77
C THR A 200 -2.31 -10.62 1.82
N THR A 201 -1.36 -9.81 1.36
CA THR A 201 -1.64 -8.67 0.48
C THR A 201 -0.74 -8.69 -0.74
N ARG A 202 -1.29 -8.30 -1.89
CA ARG A 202 -0.54 -8.04 -3.13
C ARG A 202 0.34 -6.81 -2.96
N SER A 203 1.33 -6.69 -3.85
CA SER A 203 2.15 -5.49 -3.95
C SER A 203 1.30 -4.30 -4.38
N LEU A 204 1.67 -3.10 -3.91
CA LEU A 204 0.96 -1.88 -4.31
C LEU A 204 1.06 -1.63 -5.83
N VAL A 205 2.19 -2.00 -6.44
CA VAL A 205 2.40 -1.87 -7.89
C VAL A 205 1.40 -2.71 -8.67
N ASP A 206 1.23 -3.99 -8.33
CA ASP A 206 0.28 -4.88 -9.01
C ASP A 206 -1.16 -4.41 -8.80
N THR A 207 -1.49 -4.00 -7.57
CA THR A 207 -2.80 -3.48 -7.22
C THR A 207 -3.15 -2.21 -8.01
N LEU A 208 -2.21 -1.28 -8.15
CA LEU A 208 -2.39 -0.06 -8.94
C LEU A 208 -2.44 -0.36 -10.44
N ALA A 209 -1.60 -1.28 -10.93
CA ALA A 209 -1.58 -1.68 -12.34
C ALA A 209 -2.94 -2.26 -12.75
N ASP A 210 -3.50 -3.17 -11.96
CA ASP A 210 -4.81 -3.76 -12.20
C ASP A 210 -5.94 -2.72 -12.08
N ALA A 211 -5.84 -1.78 -11.13
CA ALA A 211 -6.81 -0.70 -10.99
C ALA A 211 -6.82 0.24 -12.21
N VAL A 212 -5.64 0.68 -12.67
CA VAL A 212 -5.48 1.52 -13.87
C VAL A 212 -5.99 0.79 -15.12
N ALA A 213 -5.61 -0.48 -15.29
CA ALA A 213 -6.10 -1.29 -16.40
C ALA A 213 -7.62 -1.44 -16.39
N ASN A 214 -8.22 -1.64 -15.20
CA ASN A 214 -9.67 -1.72 -15.03
C ASN A 214 -10.36 -0.38 -15.36
N LEU A 215 -9.79 0.76 -14.95
CA LEU A 215 -10.30 2.10 -15.29
C LEU A 215 -10.22 2.37 -16.80
N ARG A 216 -9.11 1.98 -17.44
CA ARG A 216 -8.92 2.08 -18.89
C ARG A 216 -9.96 1.24 -19.64
N ALA A 217 -10.10 -0.03 -19.27
CA ALA A 217 -11.11 -0.93 -19.85
C ALA A 217 -12.56 -0.44 -19.62
N GLY A 218 -12.82 0.22 -18.48
CA GLY A 218 -14.10 0.87 -18.18
C GLY A 218 -14.38 2.13 -18.99
N GLY A 219 -13.40 2.62 -19.77
CA GLY A 219 -13.51 3.81 -20.60
C GLY A 219 -13.31 5.13 -19.85
N TYR A 220 -12.87 5.09 -18.59
CA TYR A 220 -12.68 6.28 -17.74
C TYR A 220 -11.46 7.12 -18.14
N LEU A 221 -10.55 6.56 -18.94
CA LEU A 221 -9.31 7.21 -19.39
C LEU A 221 -9.28 7.49 -20.90
N LYS A 222 -10.41 7.30 -21.61
CA LYS A 222 -10.49 7.42 -23.08
C LYS A 222 -9.96 8.73 -23.66
N GLN A 223 -10.16 9.83 -22.93
CA GLN A 223 -9.72 11.16 -23.35
C GLN A 223 -8.20 11.35 -23.40
N PHE A 224 -7.44 10.38 -22.86
CA PHE A 224 -5.98 10.38 -22.87
C PHE A 224 -5.40 9.30 -23.79
N GLU A 225 -6.23 8.46 -24.42
CA GLU A 225 -5.78 7.45 -25.38
C GLU A 225 -5.18 8.14 -26.63
N GLY A 226 -3.93 7.81 -26.96
CA GLY A 226 -3.21 8.37 -28.13
C GLY A 226 -2.33 9.59 -27.83
N ALA A 227 -2.24 10.05 -26.58
CA ALA A 227 -1.27 11.05 -26.14
C ALA A 227 0.14 10.44 -25.94
N GLU A 228 0.67 9.74 -26.95
CA GLU A 228 2.08 9.32 -26.96
C GLU A 228 2.91 10.28 -27.82
N ALA A 229 3.70 11.12 -27.18
CA ALA A 229 4.91 11.65 -27.80
C ALA A 229 5.99 11.84 -26.73
N ALA A 230 7.01 10.98 -26.82
CA ALA A 230 8.32 11.06 -26.17
C ALA A 230 8.51 10.33 -24.83
N GLN A 231 8.39 8.99 -24.81
CA GLN A 231 9.32 8.14 -24.03
C GLN A 231 9.30 6.64 -24.39
N ASP A 232 8.30 6.14 -25.12
CA ASP A 232 8.03 4.69 -25.20
C ASP A 232 8.78 3.85 -26.26
N ALA A 233 9.66 4.41 -27.10
CA ALA A 233 10.35 3.59 -28.08
C ALA A 233 11.41 2.62 -27.50
N GLN A 234 11.81 2.78 -26.23
CA GLN A 234 12.93 2.05 -25.64
C GLN A 234 12.55 1.01 -24.57
N ILE A 235 11.35 1.12 -23.96
CA ILE A 235 10.95 0.30 -22.79
C ILE A 235 10.05 -0.88 -23.19
N GLY A 236 9.13 -0.70 -24.15
CA GLY A 236 8.26 -1.77 -24.65
C GLY A 236 9.02 -2.94 -25.30
N ALA A 237 10.22 -2.68 -25.83
CA ALA A 237 11.11 -3.71 -26.37
C ALA A 237 11.80 -4.56 -25.28
N LEU A 238 11.93 -4.06 -24.04
CA LEU A 238 12.59 -4.78 -22.95
C LEU A 238 11.67 -5.79 -22.24
N TYR A 239 10.36 -5.51 -22.16
CA TYR A 239 9.40 -6.40 -21.50
C TYR A 239 8.80 -7.48 -22.42
N SER A 240 8.82 -7.25 -23.73
CA SER A 240 8.32 -8.20 -24.74
C SER A 240 9.29 -9.35 -25.03
N GLN A 241 10.54 -9.25 -24.56
CA GLN A 241 11.50 -10.36 -24.54
C GLN A 241 11.79 -10.76 -23.09
N ARG A 242 10.91 -11.58 -22.49
CA ARG A 242 11.25 -12.28 -21.25
C ARG A 242 12.50 -13.13 -21.50
N PRO A 243 13.65 -12.86 -20.84
CA PRO A 243 14.79 -13.74 -20.97
C PRO A 243 14.56 -14.99 -20.09
N GLU A 244 14.96 -16.16 -20.59
CA GLU A 244 14.81 -17.46 -19.93
C GLU A 244 15.45 -17.55 -18.52
N TYR A 245 16.27 -16.57 -18.09
CA TYR A 245 16.92 -16.62 -16.77
C TYR A 245 15.97 -16.40 -15.58
N LEU A 246 14.79 -15.81 -15.77
CA LEU A 246 13.74 -15.78 -14.73
C LEU A 246 13.09 -17.17 -14.51
N GLN A 247 13.45 -18.18 -15.30
CA GLN A 247 13.06 -19.59 -15.11
C GLN A 247 14.21 -20.48 -14.61
N ARG A 248 15.43 -19.96 -14.46
CA ARG A 248 16.57 -20.75 -13.96
C ARG A 248 16.78 -20.52 -12.47
N ASP A 249 16.58 -21.61 -11.74
CA ASP A 249 16.94 -21.83 -10.36
C ASP A 249 18.38 -21.34 -10.07
N VAL A 250 18.50 -20.27 -9.27
CA VAL A 250 19.78 -19.71 -8.77
C VAL A 250 20.19 -20.41 -7.47
N SER A 251 20.20 -21.74 -7.50
CA SER A 251 20.41 -22.62 -6.34
C SER A 251 21.84 -22.66 -5.78
N ASN A 252 22.76 -21.77 -6.18
CA ASN A 252 24.11 -21.72 -5.61
C ASN A 252 24.48 -20.44 -4.84
N THR A 253 23.60 -19.45 -4.75
CA THR A 253 23.70 -18.37 -3.75
C THR A 253 22.29 -17.98 -3.34
N LEU A 254 21.69 -18.75 -2.41
CA LEU A 254 20.39 -18.45 -1.83
C LEU A 254 20.50 -17.15 -1.02
N VAL A 255 20.25 -16.00 -1.66
CA VAL A 255 19.97 -14.76 -0.93
C VAL A 255 18.47 -14.71 -0.68
N THR A 256 18.08 -14.87 0.58
CA THR A 256 16.68 -14.79 1.00
C THR A 256 16.19 -13.34 0.98
N GLU A 257 14.87 -13.15 0.87
CA GLU A 257 14.26 -11.81 0.97
C GLU A 257 14.60 -11.12 2.31
N SER A 258 14.78 -11.91 3.38
CA SER A 258 15.23 -11.39 4.68
C SER A 258 16.64 -10.80 4.59
N GLU A 259 17.58 -11.52 3.98
CA GLU A 259 18.96 -11.04 3.81
C GLU A 259 19.04 -9.82 2.90
N LEU A 260 18.21 -9.75 1.85
CA LEU A 260 18.11 -8.55 1.01
C LEU A 260 17.52 -7.37 1.79
N LYS A 261 16.54 -7.59 2.67
CA LYS A 261 15.95 -6.54 3.52
C LYS A 261 16.92 -6.06 4.58
N ASP A 262 17.67 -6.95 5.21
CA ASP A 262 18.70 -6.62 6.18
C ASP A 262 19.81 -5.80 5.51
N LEU A 263 20.22 -6.22 4.31
CA LEU A 263 21.20 -5.51 3.50
C LEU A 263 20.68 -4.13 3.05
N PHE A 264 19.42 -4.05 2.59
CA PHE A 264 18.77 -2.78 2.23
C PHE A 264 18.68 -1.83 3.42
N ALA A 265 18.31 -2.32 4.60
CA ALA A 265 18.24 -1.54 5.84
C ALA A 265 19.64 -1.05 6.29
N THR A 266 20.69 -1.77 5.94
CA THR A 266 22.08 -1.32 6.17
C THR A 266 22.45 -0.14 5.26
N PHE A 267 21.81 -0.01 4.10
CA PHE A 267 22.09 1.03 3.10
C PHE A 267 21.16 2.24 3.19
N ASP A 268 19.91 2.03 3.60
CA ASP A 268 18.96 3.09 3.93
C ASP A 268 19.27 3.66 5.33
N VAL A 269 20.40 4.37 5.43
CA VAL A 269 20.95 4.89 6.69
C VAL A 269 19.95 5.81 7.41
N ASN A 270 19.12 6.51 6.66
CA ASN A 270 18.12 7.42 7.22
C ASN A 270 16.75 6.75 7.48
N GLY A 271 16.56 5.51 7.02
CA GLY A 271 15.37 4.69 7.26
C GLY A 271 14.12 5.16 6.51
N ASN A 272 14.26 5.85 5.39
CA ASN A 272 13.13 6.41 4.61
C ASN A 272 12.53 5.41 3.60
N GLY A 273 13.06 4.20 3.52
CA GLY A 273 12.66 3.14 2.61
C GLY A 273 13.25 3.23 1.20
N CYS A 274 14.24 4.09 0.96
CA CYS A 274 14.86 4.34 -0.35
C CYS A 274 16.35 4.67 -0.22
N ILE A 275 17.21 4.05 -1.02
CA ILE A 275 18.65 4.35 -1.00
C ILE A 275 18.94 5.52 -1.94
N SER A 276 19.32 6.68 -1.38
CA SER A 276 19.70 7.84 -2.18
C SER A 276 21.06 7.68 -2.87
N LYS A 277 21.33 8.47 -3.91
CA LYS A 277 22.67 8.57 -4.53
C LYS A 277 23.80 8.83 -3.53
N ALA A 278 23.55 9.57 -2.46
CA ALA A 278 24.56 9.86 -1.43
C ALA A 278 24.83 8.65 -0.53
N GLU A 279 23.79 7.91 -0.13
CA GLU A 279 23.91 6.67 0.63
C GLU A 279 24.57 5.57 -0.19
N PHE A 280 24.17 5.45 -1.44
CA PHE A 280 24.73 4.49 -2.38
C PHE A 280 26.22 4.76 -2.68
N ARG A 281 26.65 6.03 -2.72
CA ARG A 281 28.08 6.40 -2.86
C ARG A 281 28.92 6.03 -1.64
N LYS A 282 28.39 6.27 -0.43
CA LYS A 282 29.11 5.92 0.82
C LYS A 282 29.41 4.42 0.88
N PHE A 283 28.51 3.60 0.35
CA PHE A 283 28.70 2.16 0.25
C PHE A 283 29.85 1.77 -0.68
N PHE A 284 29.87 2.27 -1.92
CA PHE A 284 30.95 1.94 -2.87
C PHE A 284 32.31 2.45 -2.39
N ALA A 285 32.37 3.63 -1.77
CA ALA A 285 33.60 4.12 -1.16
C ALA A 285 34.17 3.17 -0.09
N GLY A 286 33.31 2.57 0.75
CA GLY A 286 33.72 1.60 1.77
C GLY A 286 34.10 0.22 1.23
N LEU A 287 33.58 -0.18 0.07
CA LEU A 287 33.98 -1.40 -0.63
C LEU A 287 35.32 -1.22 -1.37
N ASP A 288 35.53 -0.08 -2.00
CA ASP A 288 36.75 0.24 -2.75
C ASP A 288 37.97 0.37 -1.80
N GLU A 289 37.79 0.94 -0.60
CA GLU A 289 38.82 0.98 0.46
C GLU A 289 39.20 -0.42 0.98
N ASN A 290 38.25 -1.35 1.07
CA ASN A 290 38.50 -2.72 1.54
C ASN A 290 39.04 -3.67 0.46
N MET A 291 38.81 -3.36 -0.82
CA MET A 291 39.17 -4.22 -1.97
C MET A 291 40.30 -3.64 -2.83
N GLY A 292 40.80 -2.43 -2.52
CA GLY A 292 41.94 -1.82 -3.21
C GLY A 292 41.67 -1.40 -4.66
N LEU A 293 40.40 -1.14 -5.01
CA LEU A 293 40.00 -0.78 -6.36
C LEU A 293 40.03 0.76 -6.54
N PRO A 294 40.46 1.29 -7.70
CA PRO A 294 40.47 2.73 -7.96
C PRO A 294 39.05 3.30 -8.01
N GLU A 295 38.88 4.50 -7.46
CA GLU A 295 37.61 5.23 -7.40
C GLU A 295 37.08 5.55 -8.82
N ASP A 296 36.18 4.71 -9.33
CA ASP A 296 35.57 4.93 -10.65
C ASP A 296 34.33 5.82 -10.52
N GLN A 297 34.53 7.12 -10.69
CA GLN A 297 33.49 8.16 -10.57
C GLN A 297 32.28 7.95 -11.50
N GLY A 298 32.40 7.12 -12.55
CA GLY A 298 31.32 6.79 -13.49
C GLY A 298 30.42 5.64 -13.04
N ARG A 299 30.92 4.69 -12.25
CA ARG A 299 30.25 3.41 -11.99
C ARG A 299 28.93 3.54 -11.24
N VAL A 300 28.89 4.39 -10.20
CA VAL A 300 27.63 4.65 -9.46
C VAL A 300 26.62 5.37 -10.33
N ALA A 301 27.07 6.28 -11.21
CA ALA A 301 26.18 6.98 -12.13
C ALA A 301 25.60 6.02 -13.18
N ASP A 302 26.40 5.09 -13.70
CA ASP A 302 25.96 4.08 -14.67
C ASP A 302 25.05 3.03 -14.04
N ILE A 303 25.30 2.61 -12.80
CA ILE A 303 24.42 1.72 -12.04
C ILE A 303 23.07 2.42 -11.78
N LEU A 304 23.07 3.66 -11.29
CA LEU A 304 21.83 4.41 -11.09
C LEU A 304 21.11 4.72 -12.40
N LYS A 305 21.83 4.95 -13.50
CA LYS A 305 21.21 5.12 -14.83
C LYS A 305 20.55 3.82 -15.32
N THR A 306 21.10 2.67 -14.96
CA THR A 306 20.63 1.35 -15.41
C THR A 306 19.53 0.78 -14.52
N TYR A 307 19.57 1.06 -13.20
CA TYR A 307 18.74 0.39 -12.20
C TYR A 307 17.87 1.33 -11.36
N ASN A 308 18.14 2.64 -11.31
CA ASN A 308 17.14 3.61 -10.85
C ASN A 308 16.20 3.85 -12.02
N MET A 309 15.34 2.85 -12.23
CA MET A 309 14.34 2.83 -13.28
C MET A 309 13.34 3.98 -13.03
N PHE A 310 13.24 4.54 -11.80
CA PHE A 310 12.31 5.64 -11.46
C PHE A 310 12.84 7.00 -11.91
N GLY A 311 14.13 7.11 -12.25
CA GLY A 311 14.77 8.35 -12.69
C GLY A 311 14.79 9.43 -11.61
N ASP A 312 14.47 9.11 -10.36
CA ASP A 312 14.33 10.05 -9.24
C ASP A 312 15.61 10.14 -8.38
N GLY A 313 16.64 9.36 -8.74
CA GLY A 313 17.96 9.36 -8.09
C GLY A 313 18.02 8.52 -6.83
N HIS A 314 17.00 7.70 -6.57
CA HIS A 314 16.89 6.81 -5.43
C HIS A 314 16.64 5.37 -5.92
N LEU A 315 17.04 4.38 -5.12
CA LEU A 315 16.74 2.97 -5.36
C LEU A 315 15.78 2.48 -4.28
N VAL A 316 14.57 2.09 -4.68
CA VAL A 316 13.64 1.39 -3.79
C VAL A 316 14.06 -0.07 -3.62
N PHE A 317 13.48 -0.76 -2.64
CA PHE A 317 13.84 -2.15 -2.31
C PHE A 317 13.80 -3.07 -3.52
N GLU A 318 12.78 -2.96 -4.38
CA GLU A 318 12.62 -3.79 -5.56
C GLU A 318 13.72 -3.55 -6.61
N GLU A 319 14.11 -2.29 -6.83
CA GLU A 319 15.21 -1.95 -7.75
C GLU A 319 16.57 -2.37 -7.20
N PHE A 320 16.75 -2.18 -5.89
CA PHE A 320 17.92 -2.64 -5.17
C PHE A 320 18.03 -4.18 -5.20
N ALA A 321 16.93 -4.91 -5.02
CA ALA A 321 16.91 -6.37 -5.11
C ALA A 321 17.29 -6.86 -6.51
N ILE A 322 16.79 -6.21 -7.57
CA ILE A 322 17.16 -6.52 -8.96
C ILE A 322 18.66 -6.26 -9.20
N LEU A 323 19.18 -5.13 -8.69
CA LEU A 323 20.60 -4.83 -8.75
C LEU A 323 21.43 -5.90 -8.04
N MET A 324 21.08 -6.26 -6.80
CA MET A 324 21.83 -7.23 -6.00
C MET A 324 21.82 -8.62 -6.59
N LEU A 325 20.69 -9.07 -7.13
CA LEU A 325 20.58 -10.36 -7.82
C LEU A 325 21.43 -10.40 -9.10
N LYS A 326 21.60 -9.27 -9.79
CA LYS A 326 22.52 -9.19 -10.92
C LYS A 326 23.98 -9.11 -10.51
N VAL A 327 24.33 -8.41 -9.43
CA VAL A 327 25.72 -8.35 -8.92
C VAL A 327 26.17 -9.70 -8.39
N ALA A 328 25.28 -10.47 -7.73
CA ALA A 328 25.57 -11.81 -7.23
C ALA A 328 25.71 -12.88 -8.33
N ALA A 329 25.32 -12.56 -9.57
CA ALA A 329 25.46 -13.41 -10.74
C ALA A 329 26.79 -13.21 -11.50
N TRP A 330 27.66 -12.31 -11.00
CA TRP A 330 29.03 -12.07 -11.50
C TRP A 330 30.07 -12.69 -10.58
#